data_AF-A0A971RF80-F1
#
_entry.id   AF-A0A971RF80-F1
#
_cell.length_a   1.000
_cell.length_b   1.000
_cell.length_c   1.000
_cell.angle_alpha   90.00
_cell.angle_beta   90.00
_cell.angle_gamma   90.00
#
_symmetry.space_group_name_H-M   'P 1'
#
loop_
_entity.id
_entity.type
_entity.pdbx_description
1 polymer ?
#
loop_
_entity_poly.entity_id
_entity_poly.type
_entity_poly.pdbx_seq_one_letter_code
_entity_poly.pdbx_strand_id
1 'polypeptide(L)'
;MVTRVPLAPAAACSRLQLDVADRRAIPRLQRLQMLALMQLIRCFEERLLELKEEDLVHGPVHASVGQEAVAAGVAAALRTSDLITSTHRAHGHF
;
A
#
# COMPACT_ATOMS: atom_id res chain seq x y z
N MET A 1 9.39 37.36 19.90
CA MET A 1 10.10 36.11 20.30
C MET A 1 9.13 34.96 20.18
N VAL A 2 9.51 33.84 19.54
CA VAL A 2 8.64 32.66 19.39
C VAL A 2 8.87 31.72 20.57
N THR A 3 7.80 31.31 21.25
CA THR A 3 7.83 30.32 22.33
C THR A 3 7.51 28.95 21.75
N ARG A 4 8.40 27.97 21.93
CA ARG A 4 8.13 26.58 21.55
C ARG A 4 7.50 25.84 22.73
N VAL A 5 6.34 25.24 22.51
CA VAL A 5 5.67 24.37 23.48
C VAL A 5 5.67 22.95 22.92
N PRO A 6 6.33 21.97 23.57
CA PRO A 6 6.28 20.58 23.16
C PRO A 6 4.90 19.97 23.44
N LEU A 7 4.33 19.25 22.48
CA LEU A 7 3.08 18.52 22.61
C LEU A 7 3.37 17.01 22.64
N ALA A 8 2.63 16.27 23.47
CA ALA A 8 2.54 14.83 23.39
C ALA A 8 1.33 14.45 22.52
N PRO A 9 1.40 13.37 21.71
CA PRO A 9 0.25 12.90 20.95
C PRO A 9 -0.88 12.47 21.88
N ALA A 10 -2.13 12.82 21.55
CA ALA A 10 -3.30 12.47 22.33
C ALA A 10 -3.60 10.96 22.32
N ALA A 11 -3.13 10.25 21.29
CA ALA A 11 -3.29 8.80 21.14
C ALA A 11 -2.07 8.06 21.69
N ALA A 12 -2.31 6.86 22.25
CA ALA A 12 -1.25 5.92 22.56
C ALA A 12 -0.45 5.60 21.29
N CYS A 13 0.85 5.86 21.33
CA CYS A 13 1.75 5.59 20.22
C CYS A 13 2.64 4.40 20.56
N SER A 14 2.56 3.35 19.76
CA SER A 14 3.35 2.14 19.93
C SER A 14 4.24 1.92 18.71
N ARG A 15 5.48 1.50 18.95
CA ARG A 15 6.36 1.01 17.88
C ARG A 15 6.10 -0.47 17.70
N LEU A 16 5.77 -0.86 16.47
CA LEU A 16 5.83 -2.27 16.09
C LEU A 16 7.30 -2.63 15.85
N GLN A 17 7.77 -3.66 16.54
CA GLN A 17 9.04 -4.31 16.27
C GLN A 17 8.74 -5.62 15.57
N LEU A 18 9.37 -5.83 14.41
CA LEU A 18 9.20 -7.02 13.60
C LEU A 18 10.55 -7.70 13.43
N ASP A 19 10.55 -9.02 13.35
CA ASP A 19 11.73 -9.81 13.06
C ASP A 19 11.49 -10.86 11.96
N VAL A 20 12.50 -11.70 11.73
CA VAL A 20 12.44 -12.75 10.69
C VAL A 20 11.43 -13.85 11.03
N ALA A 21 11.15 -14.10 12.31
CA ALA A 21 10.17 -15.08 12.74
C ALA A 21 8.76 -14.68 12.32
N ASP A 22 8.41 -13.38 12.40
CA ASP A 22 7.10 -12.88 11.94
C ASP A 22 6.87 -13.20 10.46
N ARG A 23 7.89 -12.95 9.62
CA ARG A 23 7.83 -13.30 8.19
C ARG A 23 7.72 -14.81 7.97
N ARG A 24 8.39 -15.62 8.78
CA ARG A 24 8.36 -17.10 8.68
C ARG A 24 7.03 -17.67 9.13
N ALA A 25 6.32 -17.00 10.03
CA ALA A 25 4.99 -17.39 10.46
C ALA A 25 3.95 -17.31 9.33
N ILE A 26 4.18 -16.46 8.32
CA ILE A 26 3.30 -16.36 7.15
C ILE A 26 3.55 -17.55 6.20
N PRO A 27 2.50 -18.35 5.87
CA PRO A 27 2.61 -19.47 4.95
C PRO A 27 3.31 -19.09 3.63
N ARG A 28 4.15 -20.01 3.12
CA ARG A 28 4.94 -19.76 1.89
C ARG A 28 4.04 -19.37 0.71
N LEU A 29 2.91 -20.05 0.53
CA LEU A 29 1.97 -19.77 -0.55
C LEU A 29 1.43 -18.34 -0.46
N GLN A 30 1.00 -17.92 0.74
CA GLN A 30 0.49 -16.57 0.97
C GLN A 30 1.57 -15.51 0.69
N ARG A 31 2.83 -15.76 1.08
CA ARG A 31 3.95 -14.86 0.74
C ARG A 31 4.19 -14.73 -0.76
N LEU A 32 4.06 -15.83 -1.50
CA LEU A 32 4.18 -15.81 -2.97
C LEU A 32 3.02 -15.06 -3.62
N GLN A 33 1.80 -15.24 -3.10
CA GLN A 33 0.61 -14.51 -3.58
C GLN A 33 0.75 -13.01 -3.35
N MET A 34 1.17 -12.59 -2.15
CA MET A 34 1.44 -11.17 -1.87
C MET A 34 2.54 -10.62 -2.77
N LEU A 35 3.63 -11.36 -3.01
CA LEU A 35 4.69 -10.93 -3.91
C LEU A 35 4.19 -10.78 -5.35
N ALA A 36 3.43 -11.75 -5.85
CA ALA A 36 2.84 -11.69 -7.18
C ALA A 36 1.90 -10.49 -7.33
N LEU A 37 1.07 -10.22 -6.31
CA LEU A 37 0.16 -9.08 -6.30
C LEU A 37 0.91 -7.74 -6.28
N MET A 38 1.99 -7.62 -5.49
CA MET A 38 2.83 -6.42 -5.50
C MET A 38 3.44 -6.17 -6.88
N GLN A 39 3.93 -7.21 -7.56
CA GLN A 39 4.48 -7.09 -8.90
C GLN A 39 3.40 -6.73 -9.93
N LEU A 40 2.20 -7.30 -9.82
CA LEU A 40 1.08 -6.97 -10.70
C LEU A 40 0.70 -5.49 -10.58
N ILE A 41 0.56 -4.99 -9.35
CA ILE A 41 0.24 -3.58 -9.08
C ILE A 41 1.33 -2.68 -9.66
N ARG A 42 2.61 -3.03 -9.45
CA ARG A 42 3.73 -2.29 -10.01
C ARG A 42 3.65 -2.19 -11.53
N CYS A 43 3.54 -3.33 -12.21
CA CYS A 43 3.51 -3.37 -13.67
C CYS A 43 2.29 -2.61 -14.23
N PHE A 44 1.14 -2.72 -13.56
CA PHE A 44 -0.05 -1.97 -13.94
C PHE A 44 0.20 -0.46 -13.86
N GLU A 45 0.73 0.02 -12.74
CA GLU A 45 0.94 1.46 -12.54
C GLU A 45 2.05 2.03 -13.42
N GLU A 46 3.16 1.29 -13.60
CA GLU A 46 4.22 1.69 -14.55
C GLU A 46 3.64 1.81 -15.97
N ARG A 47 2.85 0.82 -16.42
CA ARG A 47 2.22 0.92 -17.74
C ARG A 47 1.21 2.06 -17.84
N LEU A 48 0.46 2.31 -16.78
CA LEU A 48 -0.50 3.42 -16.73
C LEU A 48 0.22 4.78 -16.83
N LEU A 49 1.40 4.92 -16.22
CA LEU A 49 2.23 6.12 -16.31
C LEU A 49 2.82 6.30 -17.72
N GLU A 50 3.30 5.23 -18.36
CA GLU A 50 3.76 5.28 -19.76
C GLU A 50 2.63 5.75 -20.69
N LEU A 51 1.45 5.13 -20.59
CA LEU A 51 0.28 5.52 -21.39
C LEU A 51 -0.16 6.96 -21.11
N LYS A 52 0.07 7.46 -19.90
CA LYS A 52 -0.20 8.85 -19.54
C LYS A 52 0.77 9.81 -20.24
N GLU A 53 2.03 9.45 -20.36
CA GLU A 53 3.04 10.22 -21.10
C GLU A 53 2.74 10.24 -22.61
N GLU A 54 2.16 9.17 -23.14
CA GLU A 54 1.66 9.06 -24.52
C GLU A 54 0.34 9.82 -24.77
N ASP A 55 -0.21 10.52 -23.76
CA ASP A 55 -1.53 11.19 -23.76
C ASP A 55 -2.72 10.25 -24.07
N LEU A 56 -2.54 8.94 -23.86
CA LEU A 56 -3.58 7.92 -24.04
C LEU A 56 -4.45 7.74 -22.80
N VAL A 57 -4.10 8.37 -21.67
CA VAL A 57 -4.86 8.37 -20.43
C VAL A 57 -5.29 9.80 -20.08
N HIS A 58 -6.59 10.05 -20.16
CA HIS A 58 -7.16 11.35 -19.81
C HIS A 58 -7.34 11.53 -18.31
N GLY A 59 -7.13 12.75 -17.83
CA GLY A 59 -7.23 13.10 -16.41
C GLY A 59 -5.96 12.80 -15.60
N PRO A 60 -6.01 13.02 -14.27
CA PRO A 60 -4.86 12.81 -13.40
C PRO A 60 -4.63 11.32 -13.12
N VAL A 61 -3.37 10.90 -13.17
CA VAL A 61 -2.94 9.56 -12.71
C VAL A 61 -2.17 9.73 -11.41
N HIS A 62 -2.66 9.08 -10.35
CA HIS A 62 -2.09 9.14 -9.02
C HIS A 62 -1.55 7.78 -8.61
N ALA A 63 -0.39 7.42 -9.16
CA ALA A 63 0.25 6.15 -8.86
C ALA A 63 0.70 6.04 -7.39
N SER A 64 0.72 4.81 -6.90
CA SER A 64 1.18 4.38 -5.58
C SER A 64 2.47 3.56 -5.63
N VAL A 65 3.23 3.66 -6.73
CA VAL A 65 4.53 3.01 -6.95
C VAL A 65 5.42 3.15 -5.72
N GLY A 66 5.87 2.01 -5.18
CA GLY A 66 6.64 1.90 -3.94
C GLY A 66 5.79 1.63 -2.70
N GLN A 67 4.46 1.60 -2.81
CA GLN A 67 3.51 1.34 -1.71
C GLN A 67 2.67 0.08 -1.92
N GLU A 68 3.05 -0.80 -2.83
CA GLU A 68 2.26 -1.97 -3.25
C GLU A 68 2.02 -2.96 -2.10
N ALA A 69 2.94 -3.02 -1.15
CA ALA A 69 2.83 -3.86 0.03
C ALA A 69 1.60 -3.52 0.89
N VAL A 70 1.12 -2.27 0.85
CA VAL A 70 -0.10 -1.86 1.58
C VAL A 70 -1.30 -2.59 1.01
N ALA A 71 -1.50 -2.49 -0.30
CA ALA A 71 -2.59 -3.15 -1.01
C ALA A 71 -2.52 -4.68 -0.87
N ALA A 72 -1.34 -5.25 -1.13
CA ALA A 72 -1.17 -6.70 -1.07
C ALA A 72 -1.36 -7.26 0.34
N GLY A 73 -0.89 -6.54 1.37
CA GLY A 73 -1.08 -6.93 2.77
C GLY A 73 -2.53 -6.83 3.22
N VAL A 74 -3.23 -5.75 2.84
CA VAL A 74 -4.66 -5.58 3.14
C VAL A 74 -5.49 -6.67 2.48
N ALA A 75 -5.28 -6.92 1.18
CA ALA A 75 -5.99 -7.97 0.45
C ALA A 75 -5.74 -9.38 1.04
N ALA A 76 -4.54 -9.64 1.56
CA ALA A 76 -4.21 -10.91 2.19
C ALA A 76 -4.82 -11.09 3.60
N ALA A 77 -5.23 -10.01 4.26
CA ALA A 77 -5.77 -10.02 5.61
C ALA A 77 -7.31 -9.96 5.66
N LEU A 78 -7.93 -9.35 4.65
CA LEU A 78 -9.38 -9.20 4.55
C LEU A 78 -10.06 -10.45 3.98
N ARG A 79 -11.34 -10.60 4.31
CA ARG A 79 -12.25 -11.57 3.69
C ARG A 79 -12.95 -10.92 2.50
N THR A 80 -13.47 -11.74 1.60
CA THR A 80 -14.24 -11.27 0.44
C THR A 80 -15.54 -10.54 0.82
N SER A 81 -16.03 -10.73 2.05
CA SER A 81 -17.19 -10.03 2.60
C SER A 81 -16.88 -8.66 3.20
N ASP A 82 -15.59 -8.35 3.41
CA ASP A 82 -15.19 -7.11 4.07
C ASP A 82 -15.24 -5.96 3.06
N LEU A 83 -15.61 -4.77 3.53
CA LEU A 83 -15.68 -3.57 2.70
C LEU A 83 -14.39 -2.77 2.82
N ILE A 84 -13.89 -2.27 1.69
CA ILE A 84 -12.72 -1.39 1.61
C ILE A 84 -13.09 -0.06 0.96
N THR A 85 -12.50 1.02 1.46
CA THR A 85 -12.53 2.34 0.82
C THR A 85 -11.11 2.90 0.80
N SER A 86 -10.85 3.80 -0.15
CA SER A 86 -9.53 4.40 -0.34
C SER A 86 -9.66 5.82 -0.87
N THR A 87 -8.53 6.52 -0.99
CA THR A 87 -8.48 7.89 -1.51
C THR A 87 -7.94 7.92 -2.94
N HIS A 88 -7.20 8.96 -3.35
CA HIS A 88 -6.82 9.19 -4.74
C HIS A 88 -5.63 8.35 -5.23
N ARG A 89 -4.93 7.59 -4.38
CA ARG A 89 -3.79 6.71 -4.75
C ARG A 89 -4.13 5.24 -4.55
N ALA A 90 -5.23 4.81 -5.16
CA ALA A 90 -5.91 3.59 -4.77
C ALA A 90 -5.92 2.49 -5.83
N HIS A 91 -5.16 2.62 -6.91
CA HIS A 91 -5.22 1.62 -7.99
C HIS A 91 -4.91 0.20 -7.48
N GLY A 92 -3.99 0.05 -6.52
CA GLY A 92 -3.70 -1.28 -5.95
C GLY A 92 -4.82 -1.87 -5.09
N HIS A 93 -5.79 -1.07 -4.65
CA HIS A 93 -6.91 -1.51 -3.79
C HIS A 93 -8.17 -1.91 -4.59
N PHE A 94 -8.21 -1.67 -5.89
CA PHE A 94 -9.37 -1.90 -6.77
C PHE A 94 -8.98 -2.74 -7.99
#